data_AF-A0A949FJ44-F1
#
_entry.id   AF-A0A949FJ44-F1
#
_cell.length_a   1.000
_cell.length_b   1.000
_cell.length_c   1.000
_cell.angle_alpha   90.00
_cell.angle_beta   90.00
_cell.angle_gamma   90.00
#
_symmetry.space_group_name_H-M   'P 1'
#
loop_
_entity.id
_entity.type
_entity.pdbx_description
1 polymer ?
#
loop_
_entity_poly.entity_id
_entity_poly.type
_entity_poly.pdbx_seq_one_letter_code
_entity_poly.pdbx_strand_id
1 'polypeptide(L)'
;MLASIAGWIPAIILPTAAGIQLYKILRYKKAQGVSSLAWTFFAIANIGAYFFAEKYFIIQSILAFLLTAILNLMIAIFAKIYKN
;
A
#
# COMPACT_ATOMS: atom_id res chain seq x y z
N MET A 1 9.45 12.36 -21.26
CA MET A 1 9.16 13.50 -20.35
C MET A 1 7.81 13.36 -19.64
N LEU A 2 6.71 13.01 -20.32
CA LEU A 2 5.42 12.75 -19.66
C LEU A 2 5.43 11.49 -18.78
N ALA A 3 6.04 10.39 -19.24
CA ALA A 3 6.12 9.13 -18.48
C ALA A 3 6.88 9.24 -17.15
N SER A 4 7.87 10.14 -17.06
CA SER A 4 8.64 10.39 -15.83
C SER A 4 7.83 11.15 -14.77
N ILE A 5 6.89 12.00 -15.18
CA ILE A 5 5.97 12.70 -14.27
C ILE A 5 4.82 11.77 -13.89
N ALA A 6 4.27 11.03 -14.86
CA ALA A 6 3.15 10.12 -14.62
C ALA A 6 3.48 9.03 -13.58
N GLY A 7 4.73 8.56 -13.52
CA GLY A 7 5.17 7.59 -12.50
C GLY A 7 5.10 8.12 -11.06
N TRP A 8 5.13 9.44 -10.86
CA TRP A 8 5.00 10.03 -9.52
C TRP A 8 3.57 9.95 -8.98
N ILE A 9 2.57 9.87 -9.85
CA ILE A 9 1.16 9.76 -9.44
C ILE A 9 0.95 8.51 -8.55
N PRO A 10 1.20 7.27 -9.03
CA PRO A 10 1.06 6.11 -8.17
C PRO A 10 2.08 6.09 -7.02
N ALA A 11 3.29 6.63 -7.23
CA ALA A 11 4.33 6.67 -6.20
C ALA A 11 3.98 7.53 -4.98
N ILE A 12 3.06 8.49 -5.12
CA ILE A 12 2.61 9.36 -4.04
C ILE A 12 1.22 8.92 -3.57
N ILE A 13 0.28 8.74 -4.49
CA ILE A 13 -1.13 8.51 -4.16
C ILE A 13 -1.33 7.17 -3.46
N LEU A 14 -0.71 6.09 -3.94
CA LEU A 14 -0.88 4.76 -3.37
C LEU A 14 -0.36 4.67 -1.93
N PRO A 15 0.90 5.03 -1.63
CA PRO A 15 1.40 4.95 -0.26
C PRO A 15 0.72 5.96 0.66
N THR A 16 0.31 7.13 0.16
CA THR A 16 -0.41 8.12 0.97
C THR A 16 -1.81 7.62 1.35
N ALA A 17 -2.55 7.03 0.41
CA ALA A 17 -3.86 6.45 0.68
C ALA A 17 -3.77 5.31 1.71
N ALA A 18 -2.80 4.39 1.53
CA ALA A 18 -2.54 3.32 2.49
C ALA A 18 -2.11 3.88 3.86
N GLY A 19 -1.23 4.89 3.88
CA GLY A 19 -0.78 5.57 5.08
C GLY A 19 -1.93 6.20 5.88
N ILE A 20 -2.88 6.87 5.20
CA ILE A 20 -4.08 7.44 5.84
C ILE A 20 -4.94 6.33 6.48
N GLN A 21 -5.15 5.22 5.77
CA GLN A 21 -5.92 4.09 6.29
C GLN A 21 -5.24 3.49 7.54
N LEU A 22 -3.94 3.24 7.46
CA LEU A 22 -3.15 2.72 8.56
C LEU A 22 -3.17 3.68 9.76
N TYR A 23 -2.98 4.97 9.53
CA TYR A 23 -3.06 6.01 10.55
C TYR A 23 -4.40 5.98 11.27
N LYS A 24 -5.52 5.90 10.54
CA LYS A 24 -6.86 5.80 11.14
C LYS A 24 -6.99 4.57 12.04
N ILE A 25 -6.57 3.39 11.57
CA ILE A 25 -6.62 2.16 12.37
C ILE A 25 -5.77 2.31 13.64
N LEU A 26 -4.55 2.83 13.53
CA LEU A 26 -3.64 2.98 14.66
C LEU A 26 -4.08 4.06 15.65
N ARG A 27 -4.67 5.16 15.18
CA ARG A 27 -5.13 6.29 15.99
C ARG A 27 -6.40 5.95 16.74
N TYR A 28 -7.39 5.35 16.07
CA TYR A 28 -8.69 5.08 16.66
C TYR A 28 -8.81 3.67 17.27
N LYS A 29 -7.81 2.80 17.06
CA LYS A 29 -7.79 1.42 17.55
C LYS A 29 -9.05 0.64 17.16
N LYS A 30 -9.58 0.94 15.98
CA LYS A 30 -10.81 0.37 15.42
C LYS A 30 -10.58 0.04 13.95
N ALA A 31 -10.97 -1.17 13.54
CA ALA A 31 -10.87 -1.63 12.16
C ALA A 31 -12.19 -2.22 11.63
N GLN A 32 -13.32 -1.78 12.17
CA GLN A 32 -14.64 -2.23 11.73
C GLN A 32 -14.85 -1.90 10.24
N GLY A 33 -15.28 -2.91 9.46
CA GLY A 33 -15.42 -2.80 8.00
C GLY A 33 -14.11 -2.94 7.20
N VAL A 34 -12.95 -3.05 7.85
CA VAL A 34 -11.66 -3.22 7.15
C VAL A 34 -11.34 -4.70 6.98
N SER A 35 -11.35 -5.19 5.74
CA SER A 35 -11.07 -6.60 5.44
C SER A 35 -9.57 -6.90 5.46
N SER A 36 -9.07 -7.52 6.54
CA SER A 36 -7.67 -7.98 6.64
C SER A 36 -7.22 -8.82 5.44
N LEU A 37 -8.08 -9.75 4.96
CA LEU A 37 -7.76 -10.60 3.81
C LEU A 37 -7.62 -9.81 2.50
N ALA A 38 -8.47 -8.81 2.27
CA ALA A 38 -8.37 -7.96 1.08
C ALA A 38 -7.05 -7.17 1.08
N TRP A 39 -6.66 -6.61 2.23
CA TRP A 39 -5.39 -5.87 2.35
C TRP A 39 -4.16 -6.79 2.19
N THR A 40 -4.25 -8.06 2.61
CA THR A 40 -3.22 -9.06 2.28
C THR A 40 -3.11 -9.28 0.76
N PHE A 41 -4.23 -9.43 0.05
CA PHE A 41 -4.19 -9.58 -1.41
C PHE A 41 -3.68 -8.32 -2.11
N PHE A 42 -4.01 -7.12 -1.62
CA PHE A 42 -3.42 -5.89 -2.16
C PHE A 42 -1.91 -5.82 -1.94
N ALA A 43 -1.39 -6.33 -0.82
CA ALA A 43 0.06 -6.43 -0.63
C ALA A 43 0.70 -7.35 -1.67
N ILE A 44 0.16 -8.56 -1.85
CA ILE A 44 0.64 -9.53 -2.83
C ILE A 44 0.56 -8.94 -4.25
N ALA A 45 -0.54 -8.28 -4.59
CA ALA A 45 -0.74 -7.64 -5.89
C ALA A 45 0.29 -6.54 -6.16
N ASN A 46 0.63 -5.72 -5.15
CA ASN A 46 1.65 -4.68 -5.31
C ASN A 46 3.06 -5.29 -5.44
N ILE A 47 3.38 -6.37 -4.72
CA ILE A 47 4.63 -7.11 -4.95
C ILE A 47 4.68 -7.64 -6.38
N GLY A 48 3.60 -8.25 -6.86
CA GLY A 48 3.49 -8.72 -8.25
C GLY A 48 3.63 -7.58 -9.27
N ALA A 49 2.99 -6.44 -9.03
CA ALA A 49 3.07 -5.26 -9.89
C ALA A 49 4.48 -4.68 -9.97
N TYR A 50 5.25 -4.73 -8.87
CA TYR A 50 6.66 -4.33 -8.86
C TYR A 50 7.51 -5.18 -9.82
N PHE A 51 7.33 -6.51 -9.79
CA PHE A 51 8.00 -7.42 -10.72
C PHE A 51 7.52 -7.23 -12.16
N PHE A 52 6.21 -7.10 -12.36
CA PHE A 52 5.62 -6.88 -13.69
C PHE A 52 6.08 -5.56 -14.34
N ALA A 53 6.34 -4.53 -13.54
CA ALA A 53 6.78 -3.24 -14.07
C ALA A 53 8.24 -3.24 -14.55
N GLU A 54 9.06 -4.23 -14.14
CA GLU A 54 10.49 -4.37 -14.47
C GLU A 54 11.37 -3.14 -14.18
N LYS A 55 10.87 -2.22 -13.33
CA LYS A 55 11.49 -0.94 -12.99
C LYS A 55 12.13 -0.97 -11.60
N TYR A 56 12.98 -1.96 -11.38
CA TYR A 56 13.48 -2.31 -10.04
C TYR A 56 14.26 -1.18 -9.34
N PHE A 57 15.08 -0.44 -10.09
CA PHE A 57 15.93 0.60 -9.51
C PHE A 57 15.32 2.00 -9.57
N ILE A 58 14.04 2.09 -9.96
CA ILE A 58 13.33 3.36 -10.11
C ILE A 58 12.60 3.67 -8.82
N ILE A 59 12.94 4.78 -8.18
CA ILE A 59 12.34 5.19 -6.89
C ILE A 59 10.81 5.27 -6.96
N GLN A 60 10.25 5.75 -8.08
CA GLN A 60 8.81 5.80 -8.29
C GLN A 60 8.17 4.40 -8.23
N SER A 61 8.83 3.37 -8.77
CA SER A 61 8.35 1.98 -8.74
C SER A 61 8.40 1.41 -7.32
N ILE A 62 9.50 1.65 -6.61
CA ILE A 62 9.68 1.20 -5.22
C ILE A 62 8.62 1.83 -4.31
N LEU A 63 8.39 3.15 -4.43
CA LEU A 63 7.39 3.86 -3.64
C LEU A 63 5.96 3.45 -4.01
N ALA A 64 5.66 3.33 -5.31
CA ALA A 64 4.33 2.95 -5.78
C ALA A 64 3.94 1.56 -5.32
N PHE A 65 4.87 0.61 -5.33
CA PHE A 65 4.54 -0.80 -5.19
C PHE A 65 5.10 -1.42 -3.91
N LEU A 66 6.41 -1.37 -3.65
CA LEU A 66 6.99 -2.04 -2.47
C LEU A 66 6.61 -1.34 -1.16
N LEU A 67 6.72 -0.01 -1.09
CA LEU A 67 6.30 0.75 0.09
C LEU A 67 4.80 0.56 0.32
N THR A 68 3.99 0.68 -0.72
CA THR A 68 2.54 0.41 -0.64
C THR A 68 2.24 -1.01 -0.18
N ALA A 69 2.97 -2.02 -0.65
CA ALA A 69 2.79 -3.41 -0.20
C ALA A 69 3.08 -3.57 1.28
N ILE A 70 4.14 -2.95 1.80
CA ILE A 70 4.46 -2.95 3.23
C ILE A 70 3.32 -2.31 4.03
N LEU A 71 2.83 -1.14 3.60
CA LEU A 71 1.70 -0.46 4.24
C LEU A 71 0.43 -1.33 4.21
N ASN A 72 0.15 -2.00 3.10
CA ASN A 72 -0.98 -2.92 2.96
C ASN A 72 -0.88 -4.10 3.93
N LEU A 73 0.31 -4.70 4.10
CA LEU A 73 0.52 -5.74 5.10
C LEU A 73 0.30 -5.22 6.52
N MET A 74 0.82 -4.02 6.83
CA MET A 74 0.58 -3.40 8.13
C MET A 74 -0.92 -3.19 8.37
N ILE A 75 -1.65 -2.68 7.38
CA ILE A 75 -3.11 -2.54 7.47
C ILE A 75 -3.75 -3.90 7.71
N ALA A 76 -3.38 -4.95 6.98
CA ALA A 76 -3.94 -6.29 7.16
C ALA A 76 -3.71 -6.82 8.59
N ILE A 77 -2.50 -6.64 9.12
CA ILE A 77 -2.13 -7.05 10.48
C ILE A 77 -2.95 -6.27 11.52
N PHE A 78 -2.92 -4.94 11.47
CA PHE A 78 -3.63 -4.12 12.45
C PHE A 78 -5.14 -4.19 12.31
N ALA A 79 -5.66 -4.41 11.11
CA ALA A 79 -7.09 -4.66 10.89
C ALA A 79 -7.53 -5.96 11.55
N LYS A 80 -6.68 -6.99 11.58
CA LYS A 80 -6.95 -8.24 12.30
C LYS A 80 -6.89 -8.03 13.82
N ILE A 81 -5.91 -7.26 14.31
CA ILE A 81 -5.73 -6.98 15.74
C ILE A 81 -6.88 -6.15 16.31
N TYR A 82 -7.26 -5.07 15.62
CA TYR A 82 -8.31 -4.14 16.07
C TYR A 82 -9.70 -4.45 15.50
N LYS A 83 -9.93 -5.72 15.12
CA LYS A 83 -11.18 -6.15 14.50
C LYS A 83 -12.36 -6.14 15.49
N ASN A 84 -12.09 -6.14 16.81
CA ASN A 84 -13.03 -6.07 17.94
C ASN A 84 -14.49 -6.34 17.57
#